data_AF-A0A9W7DBS5-F1
#
_entry.id   AF-A0A9W7DBS5-F1
#
_cell.length_a   1.000
_cell.length_b   1.000
_cell.length_c   1.000
_cell.angle_alpha   90.00
_cell.angle_beta   90.00
_cell.angle_gamma   90.00
#
_symmetry.space_group_name_H-M   'P 1'
#
loop_
_entity.id
_entity.type
_entity.pdbx_description
1 polymer ?
#
loop_
_entity_poly.entity_id
_entity_poly.type
_entity_poly.pdbx_seq_one_letter_code
_entity_poly.pdbx_strand_id
1 'polypeptide(L)'
;MSLQGRVTRHTVLEKQRVLDAYRAGRHNWLAVATSNDIPVTIAYDIVSKGRAESLPRGGTRNVKITAEAKMFLEQYLNDDGTYTLATMQSMLLVDCNIKMHTSTISRHLNKLLYTVKQVRIEPTTRNNDVNKEKRCVFAEKLMAHQKEGNCIVYYDETNFNVYLKRQRGRAKRGSRAVMKLSSIEGREPSGAMRGVVQLGARHLSPSARQHSDGEQRRLRGGHLQGYQGL
;
A
#
# COMPACT_ATOMS: atom_id res chain seq x y z
N MET A 1 -0.89 -16.45 23.46
CA MET A 1 0.26 -15.50 23.43
C MET A 1 1.51 -16.25 23.86
N SER A 2 2.35 -16.73 22.94
CA SER A 2 3.59 -17.43 23.33
C SER A 2 4.71 -16.43 23.51
N LEU A 3 5.12 -16.20 24.75
CA LEU A 3 6.38 -15.55 25.08
C LEU A 3 7.51 -16.51 24.68
N GLN A 4 7.95 -16.45 23.43
CA GLN A 4 9.20 -17.10 23.03
C GLN A 4 10.35 -16.27 23.60
N GLY A 5 10.66 -16.51 24.87
CA GLY A 5 11.86 -16.06 25.52
C GLY A 5 13.07 -16.50 24.68
N ARG A 6 13.98 -15.57 24.46
CA ARG A 6 15.25 -15.82 23.77
C ARG A 6 15.96 -16.98 24.46
N VAL A 7 16.23 -18.08 23.76
CA VAL A 7 16.93 -19.24 24.34
C VAL A 7 18.38 -18.85 24.62
N THR A 8 18.65 -18.34 25.82
CA THR A 8 19.99 -18.18 26.35
C THR A 8 20.49 -19.56 26.75
N ARG A 9 21.68 -19.96 26.26
CA ARG A 9 22.26 -21.28 26.52
C ARG A 9 22.37 -21.62 28.01
N HIS A 10 22.53 -20.59 28.85
CA HIS A 10 22.49 -20.68 30.32
C HIS A 10 21.56 -19.62 30.88
N THR A 11 20.70 -20.00 31.82
CA THR A 11 19.75 -19.10 32.47
C THR A 11 20.47 -18.10 33.39
N VAL A 12 19.81 -16.98 33.69
CA VAL A 12 20.34 -15.99 34.63
C VAL A 12 20.59 -16.63 36.00
N LEU A 13 19.67 -17.51 36.44
CA LEU A 13 19.75 -18.20 37.72
C LEU A 13 21.00 -19.09 37.82
N GLU A 14 21.31 -19.87 36.78
CA GLU A 14 22.52 -20.69 36.73
C GLU A 14 23.79 -19.84 36.86
N LYS A 15 23.86 -18.73 36.13
CA LYS A 15 24.99 -17.79 36.21
C LYS A 15 25.09 -17.13 37.58
N GLN A 16 23.95 -16.82 38.19
CA GLN A 16 23.88 -16.21 39.52
C GLN A 16 24.38 -17.17 40.60
N ARG A 17 24.04 -18.46 40.52
CA ARG A 17 24.56 -19.50 41.44
C ARG A 17 26.09 -19.58 41.42
N VAL A 18 26.69 -19.52 40.23
CA VAL A 18 28.16 -19.50 40.08
C VAL A 18 28.76 -18.25 40.69
N LEU A 19 28.13 -17.09 40.45
CA LEU A 19 28.59 -15.80 40.97
C LEU A 19 28.48 -15.73 42.51
N ASP A 20 27.38 -16.25 43.07
CA ASP A 20 27.15 -16.29 44.53
C ASP A 20 28.12 -17.26 45.22
N ALA A 21 28.39 -18.42 44.61
CA ALA A 21 29.38 -19.38 45.11
C ALA A 21 30.80 -18.78 45.15
N TYR A 22 31.16 -17.98 44.13
CA TYR A 22 32.42 -17.25 44.10
C TYR A 22 32.47 -16.15 45.17
N ARG A 23 31.42 -15.34 45.30
CA ARG A 23 31.32 -14.28 46.32
C ARG A 23 31.36 -14.83 47.75
N ALA A 24 30.85 -16.03 47.97
CA ALA A 24 30.92 -16.74 49.25
C ALA A 24 32.32 -17.34 49.55
N GLY A 25 33.32 -17.14 48.68
CA GLY A 25 34.70 -17.59 48.91
C GLY A 25 34.89 -19.12 48.84
N ARG A 26 33.95 -19.86 48.22
CA ARG A 26 34.04 -21.32 48.15
C ARG A 26 35.17 -21.73 47.21
N HIS A 27 36.11 -22.58 47.66
CA HIS A 27 37.19 -23.10 46.80
C HIS A 27 36.69 -23.87 45.56
N ASN A 28 35.51 -24.53 45.66
CA ASN A 28 34.95 -25.39 44.61
C ASN A 28 33.86 -24.72 43.76
N TRP A 29 33.85 -23.39 43.62
CA TRP A 29 32.83 -22.68 42.84
C TRP A 29 32.79 -23.11 41.36
N LEU A 30 33.89 -23.61 40.79
CA LEU A 30 33.91 -24.19 39.44
C LEU A 30 33.08 -25.48 39.33
N ALA A 31 32.97 -26.28 40.40
CA ALA A 31 32.08 -27.45 40.42
C ALA A 31 30.60 -27.03 40.35
N VAL A 32 30.26 -25.84 40.87
CA VAL A 32 28.93 -25.25 40.70
C VAL A 32 28.71 -24.89 39.23
N ALA A 33 29.72 -24.41 38.51
CA ALA A 33 29.59 -24.16 37.07
C ALA A 33 29.39 -25.47 36.28
N THR A 34 30.19 -26.51 36.57
CA THR A 34 30.06 -27.83 35.93
C THR A 34 28.69 -28.46 36.16
N SER A 35 28.15 -28.37 37.37
CA SER A 35 26.80 -28.92 37.68
C SER A 35 25.65 -28.14 37.04
N ASN A 36 25.88 -26.91 36.57
CA ASN A 36 24.91 -26.13 35.81
C ASN A 36 25.24 -26.10 34.30
N ASP A 37 26.10 -27.02 33.84
CA ASP A 37 26.57 -27.13 32.45
C ASP A 37 27.19 -25.84 31.88
N ILE A 38 27.69 -24.95 32.75
CA ILE A 38 28.35 -23.70 32.35
C ILE A 38 29.82 -24.00 32.04
N PRO A 39 30.31 -23.72 30.80
CA PRO A 39 31.71 -23.87 30.47
C PRO A 39 32.60 -23.02 31.38
N VAL A 40 33.76 -23.56 31.74
CA VAL A 40 34.73 -22.89 32.63
C VAL A 40 35.08 -21.47 32.16
N THR A 41 35.23 -21.26 30.85
CA THR A 41 35.49 -19.94 30.25
C THR A 41 34.38 -18.93 30.54
N ILE A 42 33.12 -19.36 30.51
CA ILE A 42 31.96 -18.53 30.82
C ILE A 42 31.88 -18.28 32.32
N ALA A 43 32.21 -19.27 33.16
CA ALA A 43 32.27 -19.10 34.61
C ALA A 43 33.27 -18.01 35.03
N TYR A 44 34.48 -18.03 34.46
CA TYR A 44 35.47 -16.97 34.68
C TYR A 44 34.99 -15.61 34.16
N ASP A 45 34.37 -15.56 32.99
CA ASP A 45 33.82 -14.33 32.41
C ASP A 45 32.70 -13.71 33.28
N ILE A 46 31.82 -14.54 33.85
CA ILE A 46 30.76 -14.12 34.79
C ILE A 46 31.37 -13.49 36.03
N VAL A 47 32.37 -14.16 36.62
CA VAL A 47 33.06 -13.68 37.83
C VAL A 47 33.80 -12.38 37.54
N SER A 48 34.57 -12.32 36.45
CA SER A 48 35.32 -11.13 36.04
C SER A 48 34.40 -9.92 35.80
N LYS A 49 33.25 -10.14 35.16
CA LYS A 49 32.25 -9.08 34.91
C LYS A 49 31.40 -8.74 36.15
N GLY A 50 31.38 -9.62 37.15
CA GLY A 50 30.63 -9.45 38.40
C GLY A 50 29.10 -9.48 38.25
N ARG A 51 28.56 -9.98 37.12
CA ARG A 51 27.11 -9.97 36.82
C ARG A 51 26.66 -11.24 36.10
N ALA A 52 25.49 -11.73 36.46
CA ALA A 52 24.81 -12.85 35.77
C ALA A 52 24.06 -12.39 34.51
N GLU A 53 23.54 -11.16 34.53
CA GLU A 53 22.74 -10.61 33.45
C GLU A 53 23.54 -10.32 32.18
N SER A 54 22.92 -10.64 31.04
CA SER A 54 23.52 -10.39 29.73
C SER A 54 23.15 -8.99 29.25
N LEU A 55 24.15 -8.14 29.03
CA LEU A 55 23.90 -6.80 28.49
C LEU A 55 23.44 -6.85 27.03
N PRO A 56 22.70 -5.82 26.57
CA PRO A 56 22.41 -5.63 25.16
C PRO A 56 23.70 -5.69 24.32
N ARG A 57 23.66 -6.44 23.22
CA ARG A 57 24.81 -6.59 22.34
C ARG A 57 24.89 -5.40 21.37
N GLY A 58 26.09 -4.82 21.27
CA GLY A 58 26.38 -3.70 20.37
C GLY A 58 26.03 -2.34 20.95
N GLY A 59 26.41 -1.27 20.24
CA GLY A 59 26.13 0.11 20.61
C GLY A 59 25.24 0.83 19.59
N THR A 60 24.92 2.09 19.88
CA THR A 60 24.14 2.95 19.00
C THR A 60 24.88 3.18 17.69
N ARG A 61 24.30 2.73 16.58
CA ARG A 61 24.84 3.01 15.24
C ARG A 61 24.50 4.45 14.87
N ASN A 62 25.44 5.22 14.31
CA ASN A 62 25.15 6.57 13.84
C ASN A 62 24.08 6.52 12.72
N VAL A 63 22.87 7.01 13.02
CA VAL A 63 21.72 7.00 12.11
C VAL A 63 21.64 8.36 11.43
N LYS A 64 22.02 8.44 10.16
CA LYS A 64 21.95 9.68 9.36
C LYS A 64 20.53 10.22 9.16
N ILE A 65 19.50 9.40 9.34
CA ILE A 65 18.11 9.82 9.15
C ILE A 65 17.56 10.40 10.46
N THR A 66 17.50 11.73 10.52
CA THR A 66 16.91 12.50 11.63
C THR A 66 15.41 12.25 11.74
N ALA A 67 14.80 12.54 12.89
CA ALA A 67 13.35 12.39 13.06
C ALA A 67 12.57 13.28 12.08
N GLU A 68 13.01 14.52 11.89
CA GLU A 68 12.44 15.49 10.95
C GLU A 68 12.43 14.96 9.51
N ALA A 69 13.55 14.39 9.04
CA ALA A 69 13.62 13.83 7.70
C ALA A 69 12.61 12.69 7.47
N LYS A 70 12.24 11.95 8.53
CA LYS A 70 11.20 10.91 8.43
C LYS A 70 9.82 11.53 8.25
N MET A 71 9.53 12.59 9.00
CA MET A 71 8.26 13.32 8.89
C MET A 71 8.08 13.90 7.50
N PHE A 72 9.11 14.55 6.95
CA PHE A 72 9.08 15.07 5.58
C PHE A 72 8.88 13.97 4.53
N LEU A 73 9.59 12.85 4.65
CA LEU A 73 9.41 11.70 3.75
C LEU A 73 7.96 11.17 3.76
N GLU A 74 7.31 11.13 4.93
CA GLU A 74 5.91 10.74 5.03
C GLU A 74 4.98 11.80 4.42
N GLN A 75 5.24 13.08 4.70
CA GLN A 75 4.47 14.20 4.16
C GLN A 75 4.48 14.19 2.62
N TYR A 76 5.66 14.11 2.00
CA TYR A 76 5.77 14.07 0.54
C TYR A 76 4.95 12.93 -0.07
N LEU A 77 4.95 11.74 0.55
CA LEU A 77 4.21 10.58 0.03
C LEU A 77 2.70 10.66 0.28
N ASN A 78 2.28 11.39 1.31
CA ASN A 78 0.87 11.68 1.55
C ASN A 78 0.33 12.70 0.54
N ASP A 79 1.17 13.65 0.11
CA ASP A 79 0.83 14.65 -0.89
C ASP A 79 0.81 14.06 -2.30
N ASP A 80 1.91 13.41 -2.72
CA ASP A 80 1.99 12.68 -3.99
C ASP A 80 2.86 11.42 -3.85
N GLY A 81 2.20 10.27 -3.85
CA GLY A 81 2.87 8.97 -3.80
C GLY A 81 3.76 8.65 -5.01
N THR A 82 3.74 9.45 -6.09
CA THR A 82 4.52 9.17 -7.32
C THR A 82 5.94 9.71 -7.30
N TYR A 83 6.33 10.44 -6.25
CA TYR A 83 7.70 10.90 -6.09
C TYR A 83 8.72 9.76 -6.15
N THR A 84 9.78 9.99 -6.91
CA THR A 84 10.90 9.04 -7.01
C THR A 84 11.84 9.20 -5.82
N LEU A 85 12.63 8.17 -5.54
CA LEU A 85 13.68 8.27 -4.51
C LEU A 85 14.69 9.39 -4.80
N ALA A 86 14.99 9.67 -6.07
CA ALA A 86 15.87 10.76 -6.47
C ALA A 86 15.21 12.12 -6.23
N THR A 87 13.91 12.25 -6.56
CA THR A 87 13.14 13.45 -6.25
C THR A 87 13.08 13.71 -4.75
N MET A 88 12.75 12.69 -3.94
CA MET A 88 12.72 12.81 -2.48
C MET A 88 14.10 13.13 -1.90
N GLN A 89 15.19 12.61 -2.50
CA GLN A 89 16.55 12.96 -2.12
C GLN A 89 16.85 14.44 -2.35
N SER A 90 16.45 14.99 -3.50
CA SER A 90 16.60 16.42 -3.80
C SER A 90 15.74 17.27 -2.87
N MET A 91 14.49 16.87 -2.59
CA MET A 91 13.61 17.59 -1.66
C MET A 91 14.18 17.63 -0.23
N LEU A 92 14.68 16.51 0.27
CA LEU A 92 15.33 16.46 1.59
C LEU A 92 16.61 17.29 1.69
N LEU A 93 17.33 17.45 0.59
CA LEU A 93 18.48 18.34 0.54
C LEU A 93 18.04 19.80 0.67
N VAL A 94 16.91 20.18 0.08
CA VAL A 94 16.36 21.55 0.18
C VAL A 94 15.74 21.79 1.55
N ASP A 95 14.89 20.89 2.03
CA ASP A 95 14.06 21.14 3.21
C ASP A 95 14.78 20.86 4.53
N CYS A 96 15.74 19.92 4.54
CA CYS A 96 16.46 19.52 5.76
C CYS A 96 17.98 19.78 5.67
N ASN A 97 18.51 20.18 4.51
CA ASN A 97 19.95 20.23 4.24
C ASN A 97 20.67 18.89 4.47
N ILE A 98 19.99 17.76 4.24
CA ILE A 98 20.55 16.42 4.46
C ILE A 98 20.82 15.71 3.13
N LYS A 99 22.09 15.45 2.85
CA LYS A 99 22.50 14.60 1.73
C LYS A 99 22.39 13.11 2.09
N MET A 100 21.32 12.46 1.62
CA MET A 100 21.11 11.02 1.79
C MET A 100 21.22 10.26 0.48
N HIS A 101 21.66 9.00 0.50
CA HIS A 101 21.60 8.13 -0.67
C HIS A 101 20.20 7.51 -0.83
N THR A 102 19.75 7.30 -2.07
CA THR A 102 18.43 6.72 -2.40
C THR A 102 18.18 5.37 -1.73
N SER A 103 19.21 4.54 -1.56
CA SER A 103 19.11 3.25 -0.84
C SER A 103 18.77 3.41 0.64
N THR A 104 19.21 4.49 1.29
CA THR A 104 18.84 4.80 2.68
C THR A 104 17.39 5.22 2.78
N ILE A 105 16.92 6.05 1.85
CA ILE A 105 15.50 6.43 1.75
C ILE A 105 14.65 5.18 1.52
N SER A 106 15.03 4.34 0.56
CA SER A 106 14.31 3.08 0.26
C SER A 106 14.20 2.17 1.48
N ARG A 107 15.31 1.90 2.19
CA ARG A 107 15.30 1.10 3.42
C ARG A 107 14.40 1.70 4.49
N HIS A 108 14.38 3.03 4.61
CA HIS A 108 13.55 3.70 5.59
C HIS A 108 12.06 3.59 5.25
N LEU A 109 11.69 3.86 4.00
CA LEU A 109 10.32 3.71 3.52
C LEU A 109 9.80 2.28 3.69
N ASN A 110 10.66 1.27 3.48
CA ASN A 110 10.31 -0.12 3.75
C ASN A 110 10.01 -0.38 5.23
N LYS A 111 10.76 0.25 6.16
CA LYS A 111 10.47 0.17 7.61
C LYS A 111 9.16 0.86 7.98
N LEU A 112 8.78 1.92 7.26
CA LEU A 112 7.49 2.60 7.38
C LEU A 112 6.36 1.90 6.61
N LEU A 113 6.63 0.69 6.08
CA LEU A 113 5.67 -0.13 5.34
C LEU A 113 5.16 0.50 4.04
N TYR A 114 5.88 1.46 3.46
CA TYR A 114 5.59 1.97 2.12
C TYR A 114 6.11 1.02 1.05
N THR A 115 5.22 0.56 0.19
CA THR A 115 5.56 -0.31 -0.95
C THR A 115 5.21 0.35 -2.26
N VAL A 116 5.94 0.02 -3.33
CA VAL A 116 5.61 0.48 -4.68
C VAL A 116 4.39 -0.31 -5.20
N LYS A 117 3.38 0.39 -5.72
CA LYS A 117 2.11 -0.16 -6.23
C LYS A 117 1.74 0.52 -7.54
N GLN A 118 0.84 -0.10 -8.30
CA GLN A 118 0.23 0.58 -9.45
C GLN A 118 -0.71 1.70 -8.99
N VAL A 119 -0.59 2.86 -9.63
CA VAL A 119 -1.36 4.06 -9.30
C VAL A 119 -2.71 4.01 -9.99
N ARG A 120 -3.79 4.13 -9.22
CA ARG A 120 -5.12 4.38 -9.75
C ARG A 120 -5.32 5.88 -9.87
N ILE A 121 -5.76 6.33 -11.04
CA ILE A 121 -6.17 7.72 -11.22
C ILE A 121 -7.64 7.86 -10.87
N GLU A 122 -7.91 8.85 -10.02
CA GLU A 122 -9.27 9.29 -9.71
C GLU A 122 -9.46 10.70 -10.26
N PRO A 123 -10.25 10.86 -11.34
CA PRO A 123 -10.54 12.18 -11.89
C PRO A 123 -11.46 12.93 -10.92
N THR A 124 -10.94 14.00 -10.33
CA THR A 124 -11.60 14.73 -9.23
C THR A 124 -12.89 15.40 -9.70
N THR A 125 -12.93 15.90 -10.93
CA THR A 125 -14.10 16.62 -11.47
C THR A 125 -15.19 15.69 -12.00
N ARG A 126 -14.83 14.49 -12.49
CA ARG A 126 -15.80 13.51 -13.00
C ARG A 126 -16.80 13.09 -11.92
N ASN A 127 -16.36 13.09 -10.65
CA ASN A 127 -17.12 12.64 -9.49
C ASN A 127 -17.72 13.79 -8.66
N ASN A 128 -17.65 15.04 -9.12
CA ASN A 128 -18.36 16.16 -8.50
C ASN A 128 -19.88 15.95 -8.65
N ASP A 129 -20.66 16.22 -7.61
CA ASP A 129 -22.11 16.06 -7.58
C ASP A 129 -22.79 16.88 -8.67
N VAL A 130 -22.29 18.09 -8.96
CA VAL A 130 -22.77 18.91 -10.09
C VAL A 130 -22.65 18.16 -11.42
N ASN A 131 -21.55 17.44 -11.63
CA ASN A 131 -21.34 16.69 -12.87
C ASN A 131 -22.10 15.37 -12.90
N LYS A 132 -22.40 14.77 -11.73
CA LYS A 132 -23.32 13.62 -11.63
C LYS A 132 -24.74 14.04 -12.00
N GLU A 133 -25.19 15.19 -11.50
CA GLU A 133 -26.53 15.71 -11.78
C GLU A 133 -26.69 16.08 -13.26
N LYS A 134 -25.71 16.77 -13.86
CA LYS A 134 -25.70 17.01 -15.32
C LYS A 134 -25.80 15.72 -16.14
N ARG A 135 -25.13 14.64 -15.69
CA ARG A 135 -25.23 13.32 -16.34
C ARG A 135 -26.60 12.68 -16.17
N CYS A 136 -27.21 12.83 -14.99
CA CYS A 136 -28.55 12.32 -14.72
C CYS A 136 -29.58 12.99 -15.64
N VAL A 137 -29.59 14.33 -15.65
CA VAL A 137 -30.50 15.12 -16.49
C VAL A 137 -30.30 14.80 -17.97
N PHE A 138 -29.05 14.64 -18.42
CA PHE A 138 -28.76 14.23 -19.80
C PHE A 138 -29.30 12.82 -20.11
N ALA A 139 -29.10 11.86 -19.20
CA ALA A 139 -29.57 10.49 -19.38
C ALA A 139 -31.10 10.40 -19.43
N GLU A 140 -31.80 11.16 -18.60
CA GLU A 140 -33.27 11.24 -18.62
C GLU A 140 -33.79 11.78 -19.95
N LYS A 141 -33.23 12.88 -20.45
CA LYS A 141 -33.57 13.44 -21.77
C LYS A 141 -33.27 12.46 -22.90
N LEU A 142 -32.13 11.77 -22.83
CA LEU A 142 -31.75 10.77 -23.82
C LEU A 142 -32.75 9.60 -23.84
N MET A 143 -33.16 9.11 -22.67
CA MET A 143 -34.16 8.04 -22.55
C MET A 143 -35.53 8.48 -23.08
N ALA A 144 -35.93 9.73 -22.87
CA ALA A 144 -37.16 10.28 -23.41
C ALA A 144 -37.17 10.27 -24.95
N HIS A 145 -36.10 10.77 -25.58
CA HIS A 145 -35.97 10.75 -27.05
C HIS A 145 -35.89 9.34 -27.63
N GLN A 146 -35.30 8.39 -26.91
CA GLN A 146 -35.33 6.97 -27.30
C GLN A 146 -36.74 6.39 -27.28
N LYS A 147 -37.55 6.76 -26.29
CA LYS A 147 -38.95 6.31 -26.18
C LYS A 147 -39.83 6.91 -27.28
N GLU A 148 -39.56 8.14 -27.68
CA GLU A 148 -40.26 8.84 -28.76
C GLU A 148 -39.90 8.30 -30.16
N GLY A 149 -38.86 7.46 -30.26
CA GLY A 149 -38.42 6.87 -31.52
C GLY A 149 -37.53 7.80 -32.35
N ASN A 150 -36.96 8.84 -31.75
CA ASN A 150 -36.09 9.78 -32.44
C ASN A 150 -34.77 9.11 -32.86
N CYS A 151 -34.26 9.48 -34.05
CA CYS A 151 -32.95 9.06 -34.50
C CYS A 151 -31.85 9.85 -33.77
N ILE A 152 -31.02 9.16 -32.98
CA ILE A 152 -29.96 9.77 -32.19
C ILE A 152 -28.62 9.57 -32.90
N VAL A 153 -27.99 10.66 -33.31
CA VAL A 153 -26.65 10.67 -33.92
C VAL A 153 -25.65 11.26 -32.94
N TYR A 154 -24.60 10.49 -32.62
CA TYR A 154 -23.52 10.94 -31.76
C TYR A 154 -22.36 11.49 -32.59
N TYR A 155 -21.95 12.72 -32.30
CA TYR A 155 -20.73 13.33 -32.79
C TYR A 155 -19.79 13.51 -31.59
N ASP A 156 -18.59 12.96 -31.68
CA ASP A 156 -17.56 13.14 -30.65
C ASP A 156 -16.20 13.34 -31.30
N GLU A 157 -15.38 14.19 -30.68
CA GLU A 157 -14.01 14.44 -31.09
C GLU A 157 -13.08 13.61 -30.19
N THR A 158 -12.31 12.72 -30.80
CA THR A 158 -11.31 11.96 -30.05
C THR A 158 -10.04 12.81 -29.92
N ASN A 159 -9.88 13.48 -28.78
CA ASN A 159 -8.65 14.21 -28.48
C ASN A 159 -7.45 13.25 -28.33
N PHE A 160 -6.31 13.63 -28.90
CA PHE A 160 -5.04 12.95 -28.63
C PHE A 160 -4.58 13.31 -27.22
N ASN A 161 -4.47 12.30 -26.34
CA ASN A 161 -4.01 12.51 -24.99
C ASN A 161 -2.47 12.46 -24.91
N VAL A 162 -1.83 13.62 -24.84
CA VAL A 162 -0.37 13.76 -24.69
C VAL A 162 0.09 13.60 -23.23
N TYR A 163 -0.85 13.43 -22.29
CA TYR A 163 -0.55 13.33 -20.87
C TYR A 163 0.26 12.08 -20.53
N LEU A 164 1.49 12.29 -20.07
CA LEU A 164 2.35 11.24 -19.51
C LEU A 164 2.26 11.24 -17.99
N LYS A 165 2.09 10.03 -17.44
CA LYS A 165 2.04 9.81 -15.99
C LYS A 165 2.90 8.65 -15.57
N ARG A 166 3.31 8.67 -14.30
CA ARG A 166 3.92 7.50 -13.68
C ARG A 166 2.87 6.42 -13.43
N GLN A 167 3.15 5.20 -13.87
CA GLN A 167 2.27 4.05 -13.64
C GLN A 167 2.38 3.51 -12.20
N ARG A 168 3.51 3.78 -11.53
CA ARG A 168 3.82 3.26 -10.20
C ARG A 168 4.09 4.40 -9.23
N GLY A 169 3.62 4.22 -8.00
CA GLY A 169 3.80 5.13 -6.87
C GLY A 169 3.90 4.34 -5.57
N ARG A 170 4.13 5.01 -4.45
CA ARG A 170 4.29 4.41 -3.14
C ARG A 170 3.05 4.66 -2.30
N ALA A 171 2.63 3.65 -1.55
CA ALA A 171 1.56 3.74 -0.56
C ALA A 171 1.82 2.74 0.58
N LYS A 172 1.27 3.01 1.76
CA LYS A 172 1.36 2.11 2.93
C LYS A 172 0.83 0.73 2.60
N ARG A 173 1.39 -0.32 3.19
CA ARG A 173 0.89 -1.70 3.05
C ARG A 173 -0.59 -1.73 3.47
N GLY A 174 -1.43 -2.38 2.68
CA GLY A 174 -2.89 -2.39 2.87
C GLY A 174 -3.68 -1.27 2.16
N SER A 175 -3.09 -0.12 1.84
CA SER A 175 -3.80 0.96 1.11
C SER A 175 -3.54 0.95 -0.40
N ARG A 176 -4.42 1.53 -1.20
CA ARG A 176 -4.18 1.69 -2.65
C ARG A 176 -3.40 2.99 -2.92
N ALA A 177 -2.47 2.96 -3.88
CA ALA A 177 -1.87 4.19 -4.38
C ALA A 177 -2.89 4.90 -5.30
N VAL A 178 -3.37 6.07 -4.88
CA VAL A 178 -4.37 6.86 -5.59
C VAL A 178 -3.77 8.21 -5.93
N MET A 179 -3.90 8.62 -7.19
CA MET A 179 -3.56 9.95 -7.66
C MET A 179 -4.85 10.64 -8.06
N LYS A 180 -5.16 11.75 -7.38
CA LYS A 180 -6.29 12.61 -7.74
C LYS A 180 -5.86 13.50 -8.90
N LEU A 181 -6.61 13.48 -10.00
CA LEU A 181 -6.32 14.27 -11.18
C LEU A 181 -7.39 15.37 -11.33
N SER A 182 -6.99 16.63 -11.20
CA SER A 182 -7.83 17.77 -11.62
C SER A 182 -7.97 17.74 -13.14
N SER A 183 -9.18 17.96 -13.68
CA SER A 183 -9.43 17.70 -15.11
C SER A 183 -8.94 18.78 -16.07
N ILE A 184 -7.96 19.60 -15.68
CA ILE A 184 -7.41 20.66 -16.54
C ILE A 184 -5.88 20.59 -16.61
N GLU A 185 -5.19 19.93 -15.69
CA GLU A 185 -3.73 19.84 -15.75
C GLU A 185 -3.26 18.48 -16.27
N GLY A 186 -3.29 18.36 -17.59
CA GLY A 186 -2.04 17.95 -18.23
C GLY A 186 -1.04 19.07 -17.95
N ARG A 187 -0.13 18.90 -17.00
CA ARG A 187 1.01 19.80 -16.86
C ARG A 187 1.82 19.67 -18.15
N GLU A 188 1.58 20.57 -19.09
CA GLU A 188 2.32 20.69 -20.34
C GLU A 188 3.82 20.75 -20.01
N PRO A 189 4.64 19.76 -20.41
CA PRO A 189 6.06 19.99 -20.49
C PRO A 189 6.27 20.92 -21.68
N SER A 190 6.93 22.06 -21.44
CA SER A 190 7.34 23.04 -22.45
C SER A 190 7.79 22.40 -23.78
N GLY A 191 6.94 22.42 -24.81
CA GLY A 191 7.29 21.89 -26.13
C GLY A 191 6.08 21.57 -27.00
N ALA A 192 5.61 22.58 -27.73
CA ALA A 192 4.49 22.47 -28.68
C ALA A 192 4.76 21.48 -29.82
N MET A 193 3.72 20.74 -30.25
CA MET A 193 3.57 20.27 -31.63
C MET A 193 2.08 20.22 -32.01
N ARG A 194 1.69 21.00 -33.02
CA ARG A 194 0.37 20.93 -33.67
C ARG A 194 0.28 19.63 -34.48
N GLY A 195 -0.62 18.74 -34.10
CA GLY A 195 -0.92 17.49 -34.82
C GLY A 195 -2.18 17.59 -35.69
N VAL A 196 -2.10 17.03 -36.89
CA VAL A 196 -3.11 17.02 -37.96
C VAL A 196 -4.32 16.14 -37.59
N VAL A 197 -5.51 16.61 -37.95
CA VAL A 197 -6.82 15.97 -37.71
C VAL A 197 -7.02 14.80 -38.69
N GLN A 198 -7.41 13.63 -38.19
CA GLN A 198 -7.91 12.53 -39.03
C GLN A 198 -9.33 12.14 -38.61
N LEU A 199 -10.27 12.36 -39.51
CA LEU A 199 -11.69 12.06 -39.34
C LEU A 199 -11.94 10.57 -39.61
N GLY A 200 -12.63 9.88 -38.69
CA GLY A 200 -13.07 8.50 -38.88
C GLY A 200 -14.49 8.31 -38.37
N ALA A 201 -15.43 8.02 -39.28
CA ALA A 201 -16.80 7.64 -38.93
C ALA A 201 -16.86 6.14 -38.59
N ARG A 202 -17.48 5.78 -37.46
CA ARG A 202 -17.81 4.38 -37.14
C ARG A 202 -19.32 4.19 -37.18
N HIS A 203 -19.78 3.41 -38.15
CA HIS A 203 -21.14 2.88 -38.17
C HIS A 203 -21.19 1.64 -37.27
N LEU A 204 -22.00 1.68 -36.22
CA LEU A 204 -22.39 0.48 -35.47
C LEU A 204 -23.80 0.12 -35.90
N SER A 205 -23.92 -1.04 -36.56
CA SER A 205 -25.19 -1.58 -37.03
C SER A 205 -26.15 -1.81 -35.85
N PRO A 206 -27.46 -1.58 -36.00
CA PRO A 206 -28.43 -1.89 -34.97
C PRO A 206 -28.49 -3.42 -34.79
N SER A 207 -28.14 -3.91 -33.60
CA SER A 207 -28.48 -5.28 -33.20
C SER A 207 -30.00 -5.38 -33.10
N ALA A 208 -30.60 -6.18 -33.98
CA ALA A 208 -32.03 -6.37 -34.11
C ALA A 208 -32.63 -6.98 -32.83
N ARG A 209 -33.66 -6.32 -32.30
CA ARG A 209 -34.63 -6.94 -31.39
C ARG A 209 -35.52 -7.88 -32.18
N GLN A 210 -35.41 -9.20 -32.00
CA GLN A 210 -36.54 -10.13 -32.13
C GLN A 210 -36.28 -11.36 -31.23
N HIS A 211 -36.89 -11.38 -30.04
CA HIS A 211 -37.33 -12.59 -29.34
C HIS A 211 -38.34 -12.16 -28.26
N SER A 212 -39.50 -11.73 -28.73
CA SER A 212 -40.74 -11.70 -27.95
C SER A 212 -41.75 -12.47 -28.78
N ASP A 213 -41.81 -13.78 -28.56
CA ASP A 213 -42.94 -14.68 -28.81
C ASP A 213 -42.42 -16.13 -28.75
N GLY A 214 -42.54 -16.74 -27.57
CA GLY A 214 -42.08 -18.12 -27.36
C GLY A 214 -42.37 -18.72 -25.98
N GLU A 215 -42.93 -17.96 -25.03
CA GLU A 215 -43.09 -18.43 -23.65
C GLU A 215 -44.54 -18.34 -23.14
N GLN A 216 -45.53 -18.66 -23.99
CA GLN A 216 -46.93 -18.82 -23.59
C GLN A 216 -47.54 -20.20 -23.90
N ARG A 217 -46.75 -21.21 -24.24
CA ARG A 217 -47.22 -22.59 -24.44
C ARG A 217 -46.41 -23.61 -23.64
N ARG A 218 -46.31 -23.44 -22.32
CA ARG A 218 -45.83 -24.51 -21.43
C ARG A 218 -46.35 -24.43 -19.99
N LEU A 219 -47.60 -24.01 -19.79
CA LEU A 219 -48.32 -24.15 -18.51
C LEU A 219 -49.81 -24.48 -18.74
N ARG A 220 -50.10 -25.59 -19.43
CA ARG A 220 -51.40 -26.28 -19.35
C ARG A 220 -51.12 -27.78 -19.45
N GLY A 221 -51.01 -28.42 -18.29
CA GLY A 221 -50.72 -29.85 -18.17
C GLY A 221 -50.29 -30.18 -16.76
N GLY A 222 -51.23 -30.11 -15.82
CA GLY A 222 -50.99 -30.39 -14.41
C GLY A 222 -52.31 -30.59 -13.69
N HIS A 223 -52.71 -31.84 -13.62
CA HIS A 223 -53.94 -32.40 -13.10
C HIS A 223 -54.15 -32.12 -11.60
N LEU A 224 -55.41 -32.02 -11.20
CA LEU A 224 -55.91 -31.82 -9.84
C LEU A 224 -55.64 -33.02 -8.92
N GLN A 225 -55.05 -32.77 -7.74
CA GLN A 225 -55.19 -33.52 -6.49
C GLN A 225 -54.58 -32.60 -5.42
N GLY A 226 -55.28 -31.96 -4.49
CA GLY A 226 -56.44 -32.38 -3.71
C GLY A 226 -55.94 -32.80 -2.33
N TYR A 227 -55.87 -31.87 -1.36
CA TYR A 227 -55.92 -32.16 0.08
C TYR A 227 -56.30 -30.90 0.87
N GLN A 228 -57.54 -30.90 1.36
CA GLN A 228 -57.97 -30.13 2.53
C GLN A 228 -57.79 -31.00 3.77
N GLY A 229 -57.45 -30.38 4.90
CA GLY A 229 -58.00 -30.79 6.20
C GLY A 229 -56.99 -31.29 7.25
N LEU A 230 -56.95 -30.52 8.35
CA LEU A 230 -56.47 -30.79 9.71
C LEU A 230 -54.97 -30.67 9.99
#